data_AF-A0A2T0RCK7-F1
#
_entry.id   AF-A0A2T0RCK7-F1
#
_cell.length_a   1.000
_cell.length_b   1.000
_cell.length_c   1.000
_cell.angle_alpha   90.00
_cell.angle_beta   90.00
_cell.angle_gamma   90.00
#
_symmetry.space_group_name_H-M   'P 1'
#
loop_
_entity.id
_entity.type
_entity.pdbx_description
1 polymer ?
#
loop_
_entity_poly.entity_id
_entity_poly.type
_entity_poly.pdbx_seq_one_letter_code
_entity_poly.pdbx_strand_id
1 'polypeptide(L)'
;MQRRVDVVLLSALAVEHRAVLDVLRQVDPAARDEGGVVLASVAGRRVAAISLAAVGNSGSAAGAQQAIDRWHPADLVLIGIAAGVGTKEIRLGDVLVAETIVGYEPGRHDGQGLHRRPDVHRSSFALLAAARAVAAATRPQEGPQVHFGNVLAGEKVLADEAVFAELRRNWPTTVGAEMEGLGVATAAHRNGTGFLLVKGVSDFADRRKDDAWQDRAALAAAQFVTEVLNYRAVPAEESDPREPSRASAQRFALAGTGRFLTAVPGALYRTRGADIWVNSENTDMEMSRTTDFTISAIIRYWGARRSPSGKVVDDLIADELRRRVGRRSPVAPGTVVTTGAGELAGSHGVRRIIHVASVVGEPGAGFRQVRNIAACVANVLAEADRLATADPTLRVILMPLLGIGSGSGDLSATVVTMVDTAVSFLADHPRTRLDEIRLLGFNTEEWRALTTTMAGHPQLVHNDRPA
;
A
#
# COMPACT_ATOMS: atom_id res chain seq x y z
N MET A 1 -31.90 9.88 11.44
CA MET A 1 -31.01 10.76 10.65
C MET A 1 -29.58 10.27 10.85
N GLN A 2 -28.97 9.63 9.84
CA GLN A 2 -27.62 9.07 9.94
C GLN A 2 -26.60 10.19 10.18
N ARG A 3 -25.77 10.07 11.23
CA ARG A 3 -24.75 11.06 11.56
C ARG A 3 -23.44 10.65 10.89
N ARG A 4 -23.15 11.20 9.71
CA ARG A 4 -21.92 10.88 8.99
C ARG A 4 -20.75 11.72 9.52
N VAL A 5 -19.61 11.10 9.81
CA VAL A 5 -18.32 11.79 10.04
C VAL A 5 -17.30 11.33 9.01
N ASP A 6 -16.16 12.02 8.92
CA ASP A 6 -15.12 11.68 7.96
C ASP A 6 -14.11 10.70 8.58
N VAL A 7 -13.74 10.93 9.84
CA VAL A 7 -12.80 10.09 10.60
C VAL A 7 -13.36 9.78 11.99
N VAL A 8 -13.19 8.55 12.45
CA VAL A 8 -13.38 8.19 13.86
C VAL A 8 -12.02 7.89 14.49
N LEU A 9 -11.74 8.53 15.63
CA LEU A 9 -10.58 8.25 16.48
C LEU A 9 -11.01 7.31 17.59
N LEU A 10 -10.35 6.17 17.70
CA LEU A 10 -10.58 5.15 18.70
C LEU A 10 -9.42 5.13 19.67
N SER A 11 -9.73 4.99 20.97
CA SER A 11 -8.73 4.85 22.04
C SER A 11 -9.26 3.86 23.08
N ALA A 12 -8.42 2.99 23.60
CA ALA A 12 -8.85 1.90 24.49
C ALA A 12 -8.81 2.29 25.96
N LEU A 13 -7.76 2.97 26.39
CA LEU A 13 -7.55 3.35 27.78
C LEU A 13 -8.00 4.78 28.06
N ALA A 14 -8.35 5.07 29.31
CA ALA A 14 -8.74 6.42 29.74
C ALA A 14 -7.63 7.46 29.52
N VAL A 15 -6.36 7.07 29.72
CA VAL A 15 -5.20 7.94 29.46
C VAL A 15 -5.05 8.29 27.98
N GLU A 16 -5.23 7.30 27.11
CA GLU A 16 -5.23 7.48 25.66
C GLU A 16 -6.37 8.40 25.22
N HIS A 17 -7.58 8.14 25.73
CA HIS A 17 -8.75 8.93 25.39
C HIS A 17 -8.60 10.38 25.83
N ARG A 18 -8.13 10.61 27.06
CA ARG A 18 -7.84 11.95 27.58
C ARG A 18 -6.88 12.71 26.67
N ALA A 19 -5.76 12.09 26.27
CA ALA A 19 -4.79 12.70 25.37
C ALA A 19 -5.42 13.10 24.02
N VAL A 20 -6.25 12.24 23.44
CA VAL A 20 -7.00 12.56 22.20
C VAL A 20 -7.92 13.76 22.41
N LEU A 21 -8.67 13.79 23.51
CA LEU A 21 -9.60 14.91 23.79
C LEU A 21 -8.87 16.23 24.02
N ASP A 22 -7.74 16.20 24.72
CA ASP A 22 -6.94 17.40 25.01
C ASP A 22 -6.39 18.01 23.72
N VAL A 23 -5.86 17.18 22.81
CA VAL A 23 -5.39 17.64 21.50
C VAL A 23 -6.54 18.15 20.63
N LEU A 24 -7.68 17.43 20.60
CA LEU A 24 -8.83 17.88 19.82
C LEU A 24 -9.38 19.23 20.28
N ARG A 25 -9.44 19.49 21.59
CA ARG A 25 -9.89 20.78 22.12
C ARG A 25 -8.91 21.92 21.82
N GLN A 26 -7.62 21.63 21.69
CA GLN A 26 -6.63 22.61 21.27
C GLN A 26 -6.79 22.98 19.79
N VAL A 27 -7.08 22.00 18.93
CA VAL A 27 -7.21 22.20 17.48
C VAL A 27 -8.59 22.70 17.08
N ASP A 28 -9.63 22.31 17.80
CA ASP A 28 -11.00 22.78 17.63
C ASP A 28 -11.59 23.21 18.98
N PRO A 29 -11.52 24.51 19.32
CA PRO A 29 -12.17 25.05 20.51
C PRO A 29 -13.69 24.87 20.54
N ALA A 30 -14.33 24.56 19.40
CA ALA A 30 -15.76 24.27 19.32
C ALA A 30 -16.10 22.78 19.47
N ALA A 31 -15.11 21.93 19.78
CA ALA A 31 -15.32 20.52 20.04
C ALA A 31 -16.31 20.31 21.19
N ARG A 32 -17.26 19.38 21.01
CA ARG A 32 -18.37 19.17 21.94
C ARG A 32 -18.60 17.70 22.24
N ASP A 33 -18.96 17.41 23.48
CA ASP A 33 -19.37 16.08 23.91
C ASP A 33 -20.86 15.86 23.60
N GLU A 34 -21.16 14.79 22.87
CA GLU A 34 -22.51 14.34 22.59
C GLU A 34 -22.72 12.88 23.07
N GLY A 35 -22.83 12.72 24.38
CA GLY A 35 -23.19 11.46 25.02
C GLY A 35 -22.03 10.48 25.06
N GLY A 36 -20.85 10.95 25.47
CA GLY A 36 -19.62 10.15 25.58
C GLY A 36 -18.86 10.02 24.25
N VAL A 37 -19.23 10.83 23.24
CA VAL A 37 -18.51 10.95 21.98
C VAL A 37 -18.19 12.41 21.77
N VAL A 38 -16.91 12.74 21.58
CA VAL A 38 -16.50 14.11 21.29
C VAL A 38 -16.48 14.33 19.79
N LEU A 39 -17.24 15.30 19.32
CA LEU A 39 -17.27 15.74 17.93
C LEU A 39 -16.40 16.98 17.76
N ALA A 40 -15.52 16.96 16.77
CA ALA A 40 -14.60 18.04 16.46
C ALA A 40 -14.41 18.20 14.94
N SER A 41 -13.77 19.29 14.52
CA SER A 41 -13.36 19.57 13.15
C SER A 41 -11.84 19.74 13.08
N VAL A 42 -11.16 18.84 12.36
CA VAL A 42 -9.71 18.89 12.16
C VAL A 42 -9.43 19.15 10.68
N ALA A 43 -8.83 20.30 10.36
CA ALA A 43 -8.60 20.78 8.98
C ALA A 43 -9.83 20.71 8.05
N GLY A 44 -11.04 20.85 8.59
CA GLY A 44 -12.30 20.78 7.85
C GLY A 44 -12.87 19.36 7.69
N ARG A 45 -12.23 18.35 8.28
CA ARG A 45 -12.76 16.98 8.42
C ARG A 45 -13.56 16.88 9.71
N ARG A 46 -14.74 16.28 9.64
CA ARG A 46 -15.57 15.96 10.81
C ARG A 46 -15.00 14.73 11.50
N VAL A 47 -14.62 14.89 12.76
CA VAL A 47 -13.98 13.87 13.57
C VAL A 47 -14.88 13.50 14.75
N ALA A 48 -15.00 12.21 15.02
CA ALA A 48 -15.59 11.70 16.26
C ALA A 48 -14.54 10.93 17.06
N ALA A 49 -14.29 11.34 18.30
CA ALA A 49 -13.43 10.60 19.24
C ALA A 49 -14.29 9.72 20.16
N ILE A 50 -13.96 8.44 20.21
CA ILE A 50 -14.72 7.41 20.92
C ILE A 50 -13.75 6.56 21.76
N SER A 51 -14.05 6.42 23.05
CA SER A 51 -13.37 5.44 23.90
C SER A 51 -13.97 4.05 23.66
N LEU A 52 -13.12 3.06 23.41
CA LEU A 52 -13.53 1.67 23.32
C LEU A 52 -13.90 1.17 24.73
N ALA A 53 -15.09 0.62 24.88
CA ALA A 53 -15.60 0.17 26.18
C ALA A 53 -14.91 -1.10 26.73
N ALA A 54 -14.04 -1.74 25.93
CA ALA A 54 -13.34 -2.97 26.31
C ALA A 54 -11.94 -3.05 25.67
N VAL A 55 -11.00 -3.58 26.44
CA VAL A 55 -9.60 -3.89 26.06
C VAL A 55 -9.56 -5.26 25.36
N GLY A 56 -8.60 -5.47 24.45
CA GLY A 56 -8.46 -6.71 23.68
C GLY A 56 -9.20 -6.69 22.34
N ASN A 57 -8.86 -7.61 21.43
CA ASN A 57 -9.28 -7.51 20.04
C ASN A 57 -10.78 -7.80 19.84
N SER A 58 -11.37 -8.65 20.67
CA SER A 58 -12.81 -8.94 20.56
C SER A 58 -13.66 -7.71 20.92
N GLY A 59 -13.29 -7.03 22.01
CA GLY A 59 -13.96 -5.80 22.44
C GLY A 59 -13.75 -4.65 21.46
N SER A 60 -12.51 -4.48 20.99
CA SER A 60 -12.17 -3.42 20.04
C SER A 60 -12.85 -3.63 18.68
N ALA A 61 -12.99 -4.87 18.20
CA ALA A 61 -13.73 -5.18 16.98
C ALA A 61 -15.21 -4.80 17.09
N ALA A 62 -15.86 -5.15 18.21
CA ALA A 62 -17.26 -4.79 18.45
C ALA A 62 -17.45 -3.26 18.54
N GLY A 63 -16.57 -2.58 19.27
CA GLY A 63 -16.59 -1.12 19.37
C GLY A 63 -16.36 -0.42 18.04
N ALA A 64 -15.40 -0.90 17.25
CA ALA A 64 -15.13 -0.39 15.91
C ALA A 64 -16.31 -0.63 14.94
N GLN A 65 -16.95 -1.80 14.98
CA GLN A 65 -18.14 -2.06 14.17
C GLN A 65 -19.29 -1.12 14.54
N GLN A 66 -19.57 -0.94 15.84
CA GLN A 66 -20.60 0.00 16.28
C GLN A 66 -20.29 1.44 15.83
N ALA A 67 -19.02 1.84 15.88
CA ALA A 67 -18.60 3.15 15.37
C ALA A 67 -18.83 3.27 13.85
N ILE A 68 -18.50 2.23 13.08
CA ILE A 68 -18.74 2.19 11.62
C ILE A 68 -20.24 2.28 11.31
N ASP A 69 -21.07 1.49 11.99
CA ASP A 69 -22.51 1.43 11.76
C ASP A 69 -23.21 2.74 12.12
N ARG A 70 -22.76 3.39 13.20
CA ARG A 70 -23.38 4.63 13.68
C ARG A 70 -22.91 5.87 12.91
N TRP A 71 -21.62 5.93 12.60
CA TRP A 71 -20.98 7.16 12.12
C TRP A 71 -20.55 7.13 10.65
N HIS A 72 -20.57 5.95 10.02
CA HIS A 72 -20.18 5.73 8.62
C HIS A 72 -18.90 6.49 8.18
N PRO A 73 -17.79 6.36 8.93
CA PRO A 73 -16.55 7.07 8.64
C PRO A 73 -15.91 6.56 7.35
N ALA A 74 -15.12 7.43 6.71
CA ALA A 74 -14.20 7.00 5.66
C ALA A 74 -13.00 6.25 6.27
N ASP A 75 -12.53 6.69 7.43
CA ASP A 75 -11.34 6.20 8.09
C ASP A 75 -11.56 5.97 9.60
N LEU A 76 -10.98 4.87 10.12
CA LEU A 76 -10.75 4.65 11.54
C LEU A 76 -9.27 4.87 11.85
N VAL A 77 -8.99 5.59 12.94
CA VAL A 77 -7.62 5.69 13.47
C VAL A 77 -7.63 5.19 14.91
N LEU A 78 -6.89 4.11 15.19
CA LEU A 78 -6.66 3.63 16.54
C LEU A 78 -5.44 4.34 17.12
N ILE A 79 -5.67 5.10 18.18
CA ILE A 79 -4.66 5.89 18.90
C ILE A 79 -4.48 5.30 20.27
N GLY A 80 -3.24 5.20 20.73
CA GLY A 80 -3.01 4.74 22.09
C GLY A 80 -1.54 4.61 22.46
N ILE A 81 -1.26 3.69 23.38
CA ILE A 81 0.08 3.32 23.79
C ILE A 81 0.39 1.85 23.47
N ALA A 82 1.67 1.55 23.34
CA ALA A 82 2.16 0.21 23.02
C ALA A 82 3.53 -0.04 23.66
N ALA A 83 3.87 -1.33 23.72
CA ALA A 83 5.24 -1.76 23.96
C ALA A 83 6.05 -1.56 22.67
N GLY A 84 7.15 -0.81 22.74
CA GLY A 84 8.12 -0.69 21.65
C GLY A 84 9.08 -1.87 21.63
N VAL A 85 9.72 -2.14 20.49
CA VAL A 85 10.87 -3.06 20.46
C VAL A 85 12.04 -2.42 21.20
N GLY A 86 12.60 -3.13 22.19
CA GLY A 86 13.77 -2.70 22.98
C GLY A 86 15.10 -2.67 22.21
N THR A 87 15.14 -2.02 21.05
CA THR A 87 16.38 -1.73 20.31
C THR A 87 16.92 -0.35 20.69
N LYS A 88 18.17 -0.05 20.34
CA LYS A 88 18.76 1.30 20.56
C LYS A 88 18.07 2.41 19.75
N GLU A 89 17.20 2.05 18.81
CA GLU A 89 16.57 2.96 17.86
C GLU A 89 15.22 3.50 18.36
N ILE A 90 14.47 2.71 19.14
CA ILE A 90 13.15 3.09 19.65
C ILE A 90 13.25 3.49 21.13
N ARG A 91 12.71 4.65 21.48
CA ARG A 91 12.76 5.22 22.83
C ARG A 91 11.36 5.38 23.42
N LEU A 92 11.28 5.48 24.75
CA LEU A 92 10.03 5.83 25.43
C LEU A 92 9.56 7.21 24.97
N GLY A 93 8.27 7.33 24.70
CA GLY A 93 7.66 8.53 24.13
C GLY A 93 7.74 8.65 22.60
N ASP A 94 8.49 7.79 21.91
CA ASP A 94 8.45 7.72 20.44
C ASP A 94 7.06 7.28 19.95
N VAL A 95 6.79 7.49 18.67
CA VAL A 95 5.53 7.14 18.02
C VAL A 95 5.75 5.99 17.05
N LEU A 96 4.89 4.97 17.14
CA LEU A 96 4.82 3.83 16.24
C LEU A 96 3.64 4.00 15.29
N VAL A 97 3.87 3.77 14.00
CA VAL A 97 2.84 3.75 12.97
C VAL A 97 2.83 2.38 12.32
N ALA A 98 1.71 1.67 12.41
CA ALA A 98 1.61 0.36 11.77
C ALA A 98 1.51 0.51 10.25
N GLU A 99 2.45 -0.12 9.54
CA GLU A 99 2.29 -0.44 8.13
C GLU A 99 1.39 -1.67 7.98
N THR A 100 1.61 -2.66 8.85
CA THR A 100 0.79 -3.85 9.00
C THR A 100 0.54 -4.17 10.46
N ILE A 101 -0.62 -4.75 10.72
CA ILE A 101 -1.04 -5.26 12.03
C ILE A 101 -1.05 -6.77 11.89
N VAL A 102 -0.35 -7.45 12.80
CA VAL A 102 -0.15 -8.90 12.75
C VAL A 102 -0.74 -9.53 14.01
N GLY A 103 -1.85 -10.24 13.85
CA GLY A 103 -2.44 -11.08 14.88
C GLY A 103 -1.58 -12.31 15.13
N TYR A 104 -0.85 -12.36 16.26
CA TYR A 104 0.14 -13.41 16.48
C TYR A 104 -0.37 -14.65 17.24
N GLU A 105 -1.59 -14.58 17.76
CA GLU A 105 -2.25 -15.65 18.53
C GLU A 105 -2.80 -16.82 17.68
N PRO A 106 -3.45 -16.60 16.51
CA PRO A 106 -4.08 -17.70 15.80
C PRO A 106 -3.07 -18.76 15.33
N GLY A 107 -3.41 -20.02 15.52
CA GLY A 107 -2.54 -21.15 15.18
C GLY A 107 -3.12 -22.50 15.60
N ARG A 108 -2.51 -23.58 15.12
CA ARG A 108 -2.84 -24.96 15.49
C ARG A 108 -1.76 -25.50 16.41
N HIS A 109 -2.14 -25.98 17.59
CA HIS A 109 -1.23 -26.71 18.47
C HIS A 109 -1.46 -28.22 18.28
N ASP A 110 -0.40 -28.97 17.99
CA ASP A 110 -0.42 -30.44 17.94
C ASP A 110 0.75 -31.08 18.68
N GLY A 111 0.89 -32.41 18.60
CA GLY A 111 1.98 -33.15 19.25
C GLY A 111 3.39 -32.82 18.75
N GLN A 112 3.54 -31.92 17.76
CA GLN A 112 4.82 -31.43 17.24
C GLN A 112 5.04 -29.94 17.55
N GLY A 113 4.08 -29.26 18.19
CA GLY A 113 4.20 -27.86 18.65
C GLY A 113 3.13 -26.92 18.08
N LEU A 114 3.38 -25.62 18.19
CA LEU A 114 2.47 -24.56 17.75
C LEU A 114 2.77 -24.11 16.31
N HIS A 115 1.83 -24.36 15.41
CA HIS A 115 1.84 -23.92 14.01
C HIS A 115 1.05 -22.62 13.87
N ARG A 116 1.74 -21.47 13.88
CA ARG A 116 1.11 -20.14 13.81
C ARG A 116 0.45 -19.88 12.46
N ARG A 117 -0.70 -19.20 12.45
CA ARG A 117 -1.48 -18.80 11.27
C ARG A 117 -1.95 -17.35 11.44
N PRO A 118 -1.03 -16.38 11.33
CA PRO A 118 -1.33 -15.02 11.71
C PRO A 118 -2.32 -14.36 10.76
N ASP A 119 -3.24 -13.58 11.34
CA ASP A 119 -4.11 -12.68 10.58
C ASP A 119 -3.38 -11.35 10.36
N VAL A 120 -3.28 -10.90 9.11
CA VAL A 120 -2.51 -9.70 8.77
C VAL A 120 -3.41 -8.69 8.07
N HIS A 121 -3.49 -7.49 8.65
CA HIS A 121 -4.20 -6.36 8.06
C HIS A 121 -3.23 -5.22 7.75
N ARG A 122 -3.45 -4.54 6.63
CA ARG A 122 -2.64 -3.39 6.21
C ARG A 122 -3.35 -2.09 6.53
N SER A 123 -2.57 -1.06 6.85
CA SER A 123 -3.09 0.30 6.99
C SER A 123 -3.49 0.89 5.63
N SER A 124 -4.40 1.85 5.66
CA SER A 124 -4.86 2.63 4.51
C SER A 124 -3.69 3.32 3.83
N PHE A 125 -3.59 3.18 2.51
CA PHE A 125 -2.54 3.82 1.71
C PHE A 125 -2.53 5.34 1.90
N ALA A 126 -3.70 5.98 1.88
CA ALA A 126 -3.80 7.44 1.99
C ALA A 126 -3.36 7.94 3.38
N LEU A 127 -3.79 7.26 4.45
CA LEU A 127 -3.40 7.62 5.81
C LEU A 127 -1.92 7.35 6.07
N LEU A 128 -1.40 6.23 5.59
CA LEU A 128 0.02 5.88 5.74
C LEU A 128 0.92 6.85 4.95
N ALA A 129 0.52 7.24 3.74
CA ALA A 129 1.24 8.25 2.97
C ALA A 129 1.26 9.61 3.68
N ALA A 130 0.13 10.05 4.21
CA ALA A 130 0.07 11.27 5.02
C ALA A 130 0.95 11.18 6.27
N ALA A 131 0.92 10.04 6.99
CA ALA A 131 1.78 9.81 8.15
C ALA A 131 3.27 9.89 7.82
N ARG A 132 3.71 9.28 6.71
CA ARG A 132 5.11 9.40 6.26
C ARG A 132 5.49 10.82 5.92
N ALA A 133 4.60 11.55 5.24
CA ALA A 133 4.88 12.93 4.85
C ALA A 133 5.01 13.85 6.07
N VAL A 134 4.14 13.69 7.06
CA VAL A 134 4.25 14.42 8.34
C VAL A 134 5.56 14.07 9.04
N ALA A 135 5.87 12.78 9.19
CA ALA A 135 7.11 12.35 9.84
C ALA A 135 8.38 12.84 9.13
N ALA A 136 8.37 12.93 7.80
CA ALA A 136 9.48 13.48 7.02
C ALA A 136 9.63 15.00 7.20
N ALA A 137 8.50 15.72 7.27
CA ALA A 137 8.48 17.18 7.42
C ALA A 137 8.89 17.64 8.82
N THR A 138 8.56 16.87 9.86
CA THR A 138 8.83 17.28 11.24
C THR A 138 10.20 16.87 11.76
N ARG A 139 10.80 15.77 11.24
CA ARG A 139 12.08 15.13 11.66
C ARG A 139 12.81 15.89 12.78
N PRO A 140 12.33 15.79 14.03
CA PRO A 140 12.84 16.64 15.08
C PRO A 140 14.24 16.15 15.48
N GLN A 141 15.19 17.07 15.63
CA GLN A 141 16.50 16.73 16.22
C GLN A 141 16.35 16.36 17.70
N GLU A 142 15.36 16.94 18.38
CA GLU A 142 14.98 16.67 19.76
C GLU A 142 13.46 16.45 19.85
N GLY A 143 13.02 15.30 20.38
CA GLY A 143 11.60 14.95 20.52
C GLY A 143 11.27 13.53 20.05
N PRO A 144 9.98 13.13 20.14
CA PRO A 144 9.52 11.81 19.71
C PRO A 144 9.88 11.52 18.26
N GLN A 145 10.54 10.39 18.02
CA GLN A 145 10.77 9.89 16.66
C GLN A 145 9.59 9.04 16.21
N VAL A 146 9.36 8.96 14.89
CA VAL A 146 8.27 8.18 14.30
C VAL A 146 8.83 6.94 13.60
N HIS A 147 8.36 5.77 14.00
CA HIS A 147 8.82 4.47 13.51
C HIS A 147 7.70 3.76 12.77
N PHE A 148 8.00 3.27 11.57
CA PHE A 148 7.05 2.56 10.71
C PHE A 148 7.41 1.08 10.63
N GLY A 149 6.41 0.21 10.78
CA GLY A 149 6.63 -1.23 10.61
C GLY A 149 5.45 -2.09 11.04
N ASN A 150 5.72 -3.34 11.39
CA ASN A 150 4.68 -4.24 11.87
C ASN A 150 4.38 -3.94 13.35
N VAL A 151 3.10 -3.91 13.70
CA VAL A 151 2.66 -3.91 15.09
C VAL A 151 1.98 -5.25 15.38
N LEU A 152 2.51 -5.97 16.36
CA LEU A 152 2.00 -7.27 16.77
C LEU A 152 0.80 -7.07 17.70
N ALA A 153 -0.33 -7.68 17.36
CA ALA A 153 -1.57 -7.58 18.13
C ALA A 153 -1.95 -8.96 18.69
N GLY A 154 -2.26 -9.02 19.99
CA GLY A 154 -2.70 -10.26 20.64
C GLY A 154 -3.56 -9.99 21.86
N GLU A 155 -3.92 -11.04 22.58
CA GLU A 155 -4.80 -10.93 23.77
C GLU A 155 -4.02 -10.81 25.08
N LYS A 156 -2.69 -10.89 25.02
CA LYS A 156 -1.82 -10.90 26.19
C LYS A 156 -1.01 -9.62 26.24
N VAL A 157 -0.90 -9.04 27.44
CA VAL A 157 0.15 -8.06 27.74
C VAL A 157 1.48 -8.81 27.75
N LEU A 158 2.38 -8.46 26.83
CA LEU A 158 3.72 -9.03 26.80
C LEU A 158 4.57 -8.37 27.89
N ALA A 159 5.02 -9.16 28.87
CA ALA A 159 5.92 -8.73 29.95
C ALA A 159 7.16 -9.65 30.03
N ASP A 160 7.53 -10.23 28.89
CA ASP A 160 8.66 -11.14 28.72
C ASP A 160 9.38 -10.83 27.40
N GLU A 161 10.58 -10.27 27.53
CA GLU A 161 11.42 -9.90 26.40
C GLU A 161 11.76 -11.10 25.50
N ALA A 162 11.89 -12.31 26.06
CA ALA A 162 12.19 -13.51 25.27
C ALA A 162 11.01 -13.91 24.38
N VAL A 163 9.78 -13.81 24.90
CA VAL A 163 8.56 -14.06 24.11
C VAL A 163 8.43 -13.03 23.00
N PHE A 164 8.67 -11.76 23.30
CA PHE A 164 8.59 -10.71 22.29
C PHE A 164 9.69 -10.85 21.21
N ALA A 165 10.91 -11.20 21.62
CA ALA A 165 12.01 -11.50 20.72
C ALA A 165 11.72 -12.71 19.82
N GLU A 166 11.07 -13.76 20.33
CA GLU A 166 10.61 -14.89 19.53
C GLU A 166 9.62 -14.44 18.45
N LEU A 167 8.60 -13.68 18.83
CA LEU A 167 7.59 -13.21 17.88
C LEU A 167 8.20 -12.37 16.76
N ARG A 168 9.20 -11.54 17.09
CA ARG A 168 9.93 -10.71 16.13
C ARG A 168 10.74 -11.50 15.11
N ARG A 169 11.21 -12.73 15.43
CA ARG A 169 11.96 -13.55 14.47
C ARG A 169 11.16 -13.85 13.19
N ASN A 170 9.84 -13.97 13.31
CA ASN A 170 8.95 -14.20 12.18
C ASN A 170 8.57 -12.90 11.44
N TRP A 171 8.79 -11.74 12.08
CA TRP A 171 8.38 -10.43 11.59
C TRP A 171 9.50 -9.40 11.83
N PRO A 172 10.58 -9.42 11.01
CA PRO A 172 11.80 -8.63 11.29
C PRO A 172 11.57 -7.12 11.36
N THR A 173 10.56 -6.60 10.66
CA THR A 173 10.18 -5.17 10.64
C THR A 173 9.22 -4.78 11.76
N THR A 174 9.08 -5.59 12.81
CA THR A 174 8.25 -5.25 13.99
C THR A 174 8.81 -4.04 14.72
N VAL A 175 7.94 -3.08 15.04
CA VAL A 175 8.28 -1.88 15.82
C VAL A 175 7.63 -1.86 17.20
N GLY A 176 6.58 -2.65 17.42
CA GLY A 176 5.94 -2.76 18.73
C GLY A 176 4.86 -3.83 18.83
N ALA A 177 4.24 -3.91 20.00
CA ALA A 177 3.11 -4.80 20.29
C ALA A 177 2.03 -4.13 21.14
N GLU A 178 0.76 -4.49 20.90
CA GLU A 178 -0.42 -3.98 21.60
C GLU A 178 -1.58 -5.01 21.55
N MET A 179 -2.80 -4.62 21.98
CA MET A 179 -3.89 -5.57 22.23
C MET A 179 -5.21 -5.32 21.47
N GLU A 180 -5.36 -4.22 20.73
CA GLU A 180 -6.64 -3.83 20.13
C GLU A 180 -6.63 -3.74 18.61
N GLY A 181 -5.44 -3.59 18.01
CA GLY A 181 -5.24 -3.27 16.61
C GLY A 181 -5.81 -4.31 15.67
N LEU A 182 -5.68 -5.60 15.99
CA LEU A 182 -6.22 -6.66 15.13
C LEU A 182 -7.74 -6.57 15.04
N GLY A 183 -8.41 -6.32 16.17
CA GLY A 183 -9.87 -6.21 16.23
C GLY A 183 -10.40 -5.04 15.42
N VAL A 184 -9.84 -3.85 15.61
CA VAL A 184 -10.24 -2.64 14.86
C VAL A 184 -9.93 -2.80 13.37
N ALA A 185 -8.75 -3.34 13.03
CA ALA A 185 -8.36 -3.58 11.64
C ALA A 185 -9.29 -4.58 10.95
N THR A 186 -9.70 -5.64 11.66
CA THR A 186 -10.66 -6.64 11.14
C THR A 186 -12.00 -6.00 10.83
N ALA A 187 -12.54 -5.18 11.74
CA ALA A 187 -13.80 -4.48 11.53
C ALA A 187 -13.70 -3.50 10.35
N ALA A 188 -12.64 -2.69 10.28
CA ALA A 188 -12.41 -1.76 9.18
C ALA A 188 -12.32 -2.50 7.83
N HIS A 189 -11.54 -3.58 7.78
CA HIS A 189 -11.33 -4.38 6.59
C HIS A 189 -12.63 -4.97 6.05
N ARG A 190 -13.47 -5.55 6.92
CA ARG A 190 -14.76 -6.15 6.53
C ARG A 190 -15.74 -5.14 5.93
N ASN A 191 -15.64 -3.87 6.34
CA ASN A 191 -16.57 -2.81 5.92
C ASN A 191 -16.00 -1.90 4.81
N GLY A 192 -14.76 -2.15 4.35
CA GLY A 192 -14.09 -1.30 3.37
C GLY A 192 -13.80 0.12 3.89
N THR A 193 -13.61 0.27 5.21
CA THR A 193 -13.23 1.51 5.87
C THR A 193 -11.71 1.58 5.96
N GLY A 194 -11.10 2.75 5.71
CA GLY A 194 -9.67 2.94 5.88
C GLY A 194 -9.26 2.76 7.35
N PHE A 195 -8.04 2.29 7.60
CA PHE A 195 -7.54 2.06 8.95
C PHE A 195 -6.10 2.55 9.11
N LEU A 196 -5.79 3.16 10.25
CA LEU A 196 -4.41 3.43 10.68
C LEU A 196 -4.29 3.15 12.18
N LEU A 197 -3.19 2.53 12.59
CA LEU A 197 -2.83 2.39 13.99
C LEU A 197 -1.62 3.26 14.29
N VAL A 198 -1.76 4.12 15.30
CA VAL A 198 -0.69 4.99 15.81
C VAL A 198 -0.61 4.82 17.33
N LYS A 199 0.57 4.45 17.84
CA LYS A 199 0.77 4.20 19.26
C LYS A 199 2.00 4.92 19.78
N GLY A 200 1.94 5.51 20.96
CA GLY A 200 3.12 6.00 21.67
C GLY A 200 3.81 4.87 22.43
N VAL A 201 5.13 4.88 22.50
CA VAL A 201 5.91 3.88 23.23
C VAL A 201 5.87 4.20 24.72
N SER A 202 5.14 3.40 25.51
CA SER A 202 5.04 3.55 26.98
C SER A 202 5.99 2.64 27.75
N ASP A 203 6.35 1.50 27.17
CA ASP A 203 7.27 0.50 27.75
C ASP A 203 7.94 -0.32 26.63
N PHE A 204 8.72 -1.34 27.01
CA PHE A 204 9.40 -2.25 26.08
C PHE A 204 9.03 -3.73 26.29
N ALA A 205 7.84 -4.01 26.84
CA ALA A 205 7.40 -5.36 27.20
C ALA A 205 8.36 -6.12 28.15
N ASP A 206 9.11 -5.39 28.98
CA ASP A 206 9.99 -5.96 30.00
C ASP A 206 9.25 -6.10 31.35
N ARG A 207 9.93 -6.67 32.35
CA ARG A 207 9.33 -6.88 33.69
C ARG A 207 9.18 -5.58 34.50
N ARG A 208 9.66 -4.44 34.00
CA ARG A 208 9.63 -3.15 34.71
C ARG A 208 8.41 -2.37 34.24
N LYS A 209 7.36 -2.42 35.04
CA LYS A 209 6.17 -1.58 34.81
C LYS A 209 6.41 -0.20 35.41
N ASP A 210 6.66 0.80 34.56
CA ASP A 210 6.64 2.21 34.93
C ASP A 210 5.57 2.93 34.12
N ASP A 211 4.48 3.32 34.79
CA ASP A 211 3.35 3.99 34.14
C ASP A 211 3.64 5.49 33.86
N ALA A 212 4.82 6.01 34.25
CA ALA A 212 5.20 7.42 34.08
C ALA A 212 5.22 7.90 32.62
N TRP A 213 5.35 6.99 31.66
CA TRP A 213 5.41 7.33 30.24
C TRP A 213 4.07 7.28 29.52
N GLN A 214 3.02 6.70 30.11
CA GLN A 214 1.74 6.51 29.43
C GLN A 214 1.14 7.84 28.97
N ASP A 215 1.15 8.87 29.82
CA ASP A 215 0.63 10.20 29.50
C ASP A 215 1.38 10.85 28.33
N ARG A 216 2.71 10.83 28.37
CA ARG A 216 3.55 11.46 27.34
C ARG A 216 3.47 10.70 26.01
N ALA A 217 3.46 9.38 26.07
CA ALA A 217 3.33 8.51 24.91
C ALA A 217 1.96 8.68 24.24
N ALA A 218 0.87 8.66 25.01
CA ALA A 218 -0.48 8.89 24.51
C ALA A 218 -0.61 10.28 23.85
N LEU A 219 -0.06 11.31 24.49
CA LEU A 219 -0.08 12.68 23.96
C LEU A 219 0.70 12.78 22.64
N ALA A 220 1.90 12.20 22.56
CA ALA A 220 2.71 12.20 21.33
C ALA A 220 1.98 11.54 20.17
N ALA A 221 1.33 10.39 20.40
CA ALA A 221 0.53 9.71 19.39
C ALA A 221 -0.68 10.55 18.94
N ALA A 222 -1.41 11.17 19.87
CA ALA A 222 -2.56 12.00 19.56
C ALA A 222 -2.19 13.28 18.77
N GLN A 223 -1.08 13.92 19.15
CA GLN A 223 -0.52 15.07 18.43
C GLN A 223 -0.14 14.69 17.00
N PHE A 224 0.62 13.61 16.84
CA PHE A 224 1.02 13.13 15.52
C PHE A 224 -0.18 12.81 14.63
N VAL A 225 -1.19 12.09 15.14
CA VAL A 225 -2.40 11.81 14.36
C VAL A 225 -3.10 13.09 13.92
N THR A 226 -3.18 14.09 14.78
CA THR A 226 -3.83 15.36 14.44
C THR A 226 -3.07 16.09 13.34
N GLU A 227 -1.73 16.04 13.34
CA GLU A 227 -0.90 16.51 12.23
C GLU A 227 -1.17 15.73 10.94
N VAL A 228 -1.29 14.40 11.02
CA VAL A 228 -1.65 13.54 9.87
C VAL A 228 -3.01 13.90 9.28
N LEU A 229 -4.00 14.21 10.11
CA LEU A 229 -5.32 14.65 9.66
C LEU A 229 -5.29 16.07 9.07
N ASN A 230 -4.45 16.94 9.63
CA ASN A 230 -4.21 18.29 9.14
C ASN A 230 -3.40 18.32 7.84
N TYR A 231 -2.70 17.24 7.52
CA TYR A 231 -1.94 17.11 6.29
C TYR A 231 -2.90 17.12 5.10
N ARG A 232 -3.12 18.33 4.56
CA ARG A 232 -3.69 18.50 3.23
C ARG A 232 -2.66 17.92 2.28
N ALA A 233 -3.10 16.97 1.45
CA ALA A 233 -2.30 16.51 0.33
C ALA A 233 -2.04 17.69 -0.63
N VAL A 234 -1.08 18.54 -0.28
CA VAL A 234 -0.15 19.03 -1.27
C VAL A 234 0.51 17.76 -1.78
N PRO A 235 0.58 17.52 -3.10
CA PRO A 235 1.46 16.50 -3.61
C PRO A 235 2.88 16.95 -3.26
N ALA A 236 3.32 16.66 -2.04
CA ALA A 236 4.71 16.71 -1.69
C ALA A 236 5.34 15.59 -2.51
N GLU A 237 6.04 16.01 -3.55
CA GLU A 237 7.08 15.20 -4.18
C GLU A 237 8.02 14.73 -3.08
N GLU A 238 7.81 13.55 -2.49
CA GLU A 238 8.90 12.87 -1.77
C GLU A 238 8.72 11.36 -1.67
N SER A 239 9.83 10.68 -1.90
CA SER A 239 10.01 9.30 -2.35
C SER A 239 9.54 8.23 -1.37
N ASP A 240 8.94 7.15 -1.88
CA ASP A 240 8.78 5.90 -1.14
C ASP A 240 10.19 5.29 -0.88
N PRO A 241 10.53 4.85 0.35
CA PRO A 241 11.88 4.36 0.67
C PRO A 241 12.33 3.13 -0.11
N ARG A 242 11.39 2.44 -0.77
CA ARG A 242 11.70 1.37 -1.74
C ARG A 242 12.07 1.93 -3.10
N GLU A 243 11.53 3.08 -3.47
CA GLU A 243 11.85 3.75 -4.72
C GLU A 243 13.34 4.11 -4.73
N PRO A 244 14.01 3.98 -5.89
CA PRO A 244 15.42 4.31 -5.95
C PRO A 244 15.60 5.83 -5.80
N SER A 245 16.18 6.24 -4.67
CA SER A 245 16.47 7.66 -4.41
C SER A 245 17.45 8.19 -5.47
N ARG A 246 17.06 9.27 -6.15
CA ARG A 246 17.83 9.94 -7.22
C ARG A 246 18.01 9.15 -8.53
N ALA A 247 17.31 8.03 -8.76
CA ALA A 247 17.32 7.38 -10.07
C ALA A 247 16.47 8.16 -11.08
N SER A 248 17.01 8.35 -12.27
CA SER A 248 16.29 8.85 -13.45
C SER A 248 15.92 7.71 -14.39
N ALA A 249 14.94 7.95 -15.26
CA ALA A 249 14.67 7.04 -16.36
C ALA A 249 15.91 6.91 -17.26
N GLN A 250 16.26 5.69 -17.64
CA GLN A 250 17.35 5.42 -18.58
C GLN A 250 16.78 4.89 -19.88
N ARG A 251 17.05 5.61 -20.97
CA ARG A 251 16.52 5.32 -22.31
C ARG A 251 17.60 4.69 -23.17
N PHE A 252 17.23 3.66 -23.90
CA PHE A 252 18.09 2.92 -24.81
C PHE A 252 17.46 2.91 -26.20
N ALA A 253 18.23 3.29 -27.20
CA ALA A 253 17.82 3.21 -28.60
C ALA A 253 18.07 1.80 -29.13
N LEU A 254 17.07 1.24 -29.83
CA LEU A 254 17.25 0.03 -30.60
C LEU A 254 17.91 0.39 -31.94
N ALA A 255 19.13 -0.08 -32.16
CA ALA A 255 19.97 0.33 -33.28
C ALA A 255 19.25 0.21 -34.64
N GLY A 256 19.26 1.29 -35.43
CA GLY A 256 18.70 1.31 -36.79
C GLY A 256 17.18 1.36 -36.91
N THR A 257 16.43 1.38 -35.79
CA THR A 257 14.95 1.33 -35.83
C THR A 257 14.25 2.64 -35.48
N GLY A 258 14.94 3.55 -34.78
CA GLY A 258 14.33 4.75 -34.19
C GLY A 258 13.35 4.47 -33.04
N ARG A 259 13.36 3.23 -32.51
CA ARG A 259 12.53 2.79 -31.37
C ARG A 259 13.34 2.75 -30.10
N PHE A 260 12.63 2.82 -28.97
CA PHE A 260 13.27 2.95 -27.67
C PHE A 260 12.76 1.93 -26.66
N LEU A 261 13.68 1.53 -25.79
CA LEU A 261 13.39 0.79 -24.58
C LEU A 261 13.83 1.65 -23.40
N THR A 262 12.98 1.85 -22.40
CA THR A 262 13.29 2.75 -21.27
C THR A 262 13.04 2.07 -19.93
N ALA A 263 14.05 2.05 -19.06
CA ALA A 263 13.89 1.69 -17.66
C ALA A 263 13.38 2.89 -16.85
N VAL A 264 12.20 2.77 -16.24
CA VAL A 264 11.56 3.85 -15.46
C VAL A 264 11.60 3.50 -13.97
N PRO A 265 12.20 4.33 -13.10
CA PRO A 265 12.22 4.08 -11.66
C PRO A 265 10.93 4.51 -10.97
N GLY A 266 10.63 3.86 -9.84
CA GLY A 266 9.71 4.36 -8.82
C GLY A 266 8.28 3.85 -8.93
N ALA A 267 7.36 4.42 -8.16
CA ALA A 267 5.99 3.96 -8.10
C ALA A 267 5.16 4.35 -9.33
N LEU A 268 4.34 3.40 -9.79
CA LEU A 268 3.48 3.57 -10.97
C LEU A 268 2.59 4.81 -10.90
N TYR A 269 2.03 5.15 -9.74
CA TYR A 269 1.14 6.31 -9.59
C TYR A 269 1.86 7.67 -9.75
N ARG A 270 3.19 7.68 -9.74
CA ARG A 270 4.02 8.86 -10.04
C ARG A 270 4.47 8.89 -11.50
N THR A 271 4.40 7.76 -12.20
CA THR A 271 4.80 7.68 -13.60
C THR A 271 3.79 8.39 -14.51
N ARG A 272 4.30 9.07 -15.55
CA ARG A 272 3.52 9.79 -16.57
C ARG A 272 4.13 9.55 -17.95
N GLY A 273 3.43 9.97 -19.00
CA GLY A 273 3.93 9.96 -20.38
C GLY A 273 3.89 8.59 -21.07
N ALA A 274 3.07 7.67 -20.56
CA ALA A 274 2.74 6.42 -21.27
C ALA A 274 1.24 6.39 -21.58
N ASP A 275 0.90 6.01 -22.80
CA ASP A 275 -0.47 5.97 -23.30
C ASP A 275 -1.20 4.68 -22.92
N ILE A 276 -0.43 3.60 -22.80
CA ILE A 276 -0.91 2.27 -22.45
C ILE A 276 -0.19 1.83 -21.19
N TRP A 277 -0.95 1.43 -20.17
CA TRP A 277 -0.39 0.76 -19.00
C TRP A 277 -0.72 -0.73 -19.02
N VAL A 278 0.22 -1.54 -18.57
CA VAL A 278 0.03 -2.98 -18.43
C VAL A 278 -0.21 -3.31 -16.97
N ASN A 279 -1.20 -4.16 -16.73
CA ASN A 279 -1.54 -4.65 -15.41
C ASN A 279 -1.31 -6.17 -15.33
N SER A 280 -0.47 -6.61 -14.40
CA SER A 280 -0.26 -8.02 -14.09
C SER A 280 -1.42 -8.53 -13.24
N GLU A 281 -2.18 -9.48 -13.77
CA GLU A 281 -3.34 -10.07 -13.11
C GLU A 281 -3.18 -11.58 -12.89
N ASN A 282 -4.02 -12.12 -12.01
CA ASN A 282 -4.18 -13.56 -11.84
C ASN A 282 -4.97 -14.19 -13.01
N THR A 283 -4.95 -15.52 -13.09
CA THR A 283 -5.73 -16.27 -14.09
C THR A 283 -7.24 -16.11 -13.93
N ASP A 284 -7.74 -15.64 -12.79
CA ASP A 284 -9.16 -15.31 -12.64
C ASP A 284 -9.52 -13.93 -13.20
N MET A 285 -8.50 -13.15 -13.61
CA MET A 285 -8.59 -11.75 -14.05
C MET A 285 -9.28 -10.85 -13.01
N GLU A 286 -9.03 -11.15 -11.73
CA GLU A 286 -9.58 -10.39 -10.61
C GLU A 286 -8.57 -9.35 -10.10
N MET A 287 -8.90 -8.07 -10.29
CA MET A 287 -8.09 -6.99 -9.77
C MET A 287 -7.98 -7.05 -8.24
N SER A 288 -6.79 -6.76 -7.71
CA SER A 288 -6.54 -6.65 -6.27
C SER A 288 -7.49 -5.65 -5.59
N ARG A 289 -7.68 -5.77 -4.27
CA ARG A 289 -8.45 -4.76 -3.52
C ARG A 289 -7.74 -3.42 -3.61
N THR A 290 -8.48 -2.33 -3.66
CA THR A 290 -7.93 -0.97 -3.83
C THR A 290 -7.03 -0.52 -2.68
N THR A 291 -7.03 -1.25 -1.57
CA THR A 291 -6.18 -1.03 -0.39
C THR A 291 -4.91 -1.88 -0.40
N ASP A 292 -4.80 -2.85 -1.30
CA ASP A 292 -3.61 -3.71 -1.37
C ASP A 292 -2.43 -2.94 -1.99
N PHE A 293 -1.20 -3.34 -1.64
CA PHE A 293 0.01 -2.73 -2.20
C PHE A 293 0.46 -3.50 -3.45
N THR A 294 -0.28 -3.39 -4.55
CA THR A 294 0.01 -4.06 -5.83
C THR A 294 -0.18 -3.09 -7.00
N ILE A 295 0.44 -3.39 -8.15
CA ILE A 295 0.20 -2.64 -9.39
C ILE A 295 -1.29 -2.63 -9.76
N SER A 296 -1.97 -3.78 -9.64
CA SER A 296 -3.40 -3.91 -9.90
C SER A 296 -4.24 -3.01 -8.99
N ALA A 297 -3.94 -2.97 -7.68
CA ALA A 297 -4.63 -2.09 -6.74
C ALA A 297 -4.42 -0.60 -7.05
N ILE A 298 -3.20 -0.20 -7.44
CA ILE A 298 -2.87 1.16 -7.83
C ILE A 298 -3.67 1.55 -9.09
N ILE A 299 -3.64 0.72 -10.13
CA ILE A 299 -4.39 0.97 -11.37
C ILE A 299 -5.88 1.08 -11.07
N ARG A 300 -6.43 0.16 -10.26
CA ARG A 300 -7.84 0.15 -9.86
C ARG A 300 -8.23 1.42 -9.12
N TYR A 301 -7.47 1.81 -8.09
CA TYR A 301 -7.78 2.96 -7.26
C TYR A 301 -7.68 4.29 -8.03
N TRP A 302 -6.65 4.45 -8.86
CA TRP A 302 -6.45 5.68 -9.62
C TRP A 302 -7.31 5.77 -10.87
N GLY A 303 -7.76 4.65 -11.42
CA GLY A 303 -8.73 4.60 -12.50
C GLY A 303 -10.19 4.72 -12.05
N ALA A 304 -10.46 4.56 -10.76
CA ALA A 304 -11.79 4.67 -10.19
C ALA A 304 -12.23 6.12 -9.97
N ARG A 305 -13.55 6.35 -10.06
CA ARG A 305 -14.16 7.59 -9.57
C ARG A 305 -14.17 7.54 -8.05
N ARG A 306 -13.62 8.57 -7.41
CA ARG A 306 -13.47 8.64 -5.95
C ARG A 306 -14.28 9.80 -5.38
N SER A 307 -14.78 9.60 -4.18
CA SER A 307 -15.37 10.66 -3.37
C SER A 307 -14.28 11.62 -2.86
N PRO A 308 -14.64 12.81 -2.35
CA PRO A 308 -13.66 13.72 -1.75
C PRO A 308 -12.83 13.11 -0.61
N SER A 309 -13.36 12.09 0.07
CA SER A 309 -12.64 11.35 1.13
C SER A 309 -11.75 10.22 0.59
N GLY A 310 -11.53 10.14 -0.72
CA GLY A 310 -10.71 9.11 -1.36
C GLY A 310 -11.39 7.74 -1.54
N LYS A 311 -12.59 7.52 -0.97
CA LYS A 311 -13.32 6.25 -1.15
C LYS A 311 -13.71 6.06 -2.62
N VAL A 312 -13.46 4.86 -3.16
CA VAL A 312 -13.94 4.45 -4.49
C VAL A 312 -15.46 4.44 -4.51
N VAL A 313 -16.04 5.19 -5.44
CA VAL A 313 -17.48 5.29 -5.69
C VAL A 313 -17.84 4.45 -6.91
N ASP A 314 -17.10 4.60 -8.02
CA ASP A 314 -17.26 3.74 -9.20
C ASP A 314 -15.94 3.08 -9.56
N ASP A 315 -15.97 1.76 -9.68
CA ASP A 315 -14.80 0.93 -9.96
C ASP A 315 -14.68 0.65 -11.46
N LEU A 316 -14.49 1.73 -12.22
CA LEU A 316 -14.65 1.78 -13.68
C LEU A 316 -13.86 0.67 -14.41
N ILE A 317 -12.59 0.49 -14.06
CA ILE A 317 -11.70 -0.48 -14.70
C ILE A 317 -12.06 -1.91 -14.29
N ALA A 318 -12.24 -2.18 -12.99
CA ALA A 318 -12.52 -3.54 -12.53
C ALA A 318 -13.88 -4.03 -13.03
N ASP A 319 -14.89 -3.16 -13.05
CA ASP A 319 -16.22 -3.51 -13.56
C ASP A 319 -16.19 -3.77 -15.07
N GLU A 320 -15.42 -2.99 -15.83
CA GLU A 320 -15.21 -3.25 -17.24
C GLU A 320 -14.46 -4.57 -17.48
N LEU A 321 -13.40 -4.83 -16.72
CA LEU A 321 -12.63 -6.07 -16.80
C LEU A 321 -13.53 -7.28 -16.52
N ARG A 322 -14.32 -7.24 -15.44
CA ARG A 322 -15.29 -8.30 -15.09
C ARG A 322 -16.31 -8.53 -16.20
N ARG A 323 -16.88 -7.46 -16.78
CA ARG A 323 -17.81 -7.56 -17.91
C ARG A 323 -17.16 -8.20 -19.13
N ARG A 324 -15.92 -7.82 -19.45
CA ARG A 324 -15.18 -8.35 -20.60
C ARG A 324 -14.80 -9.81 -20.37
N VAL A 325 -14.27 -10.19 -19.20
CA VAL A 325 -13.90 -11.58 -18.91
C VAL A 325 -15.15 -12.47 -18.87
N GLY A 326 -16.19 -12.04 -18.18
CA GLY A 326 -17.46 -12.76 -18.07
C GLY A 326 -17.24 -14.16 -17.48
N ARG A 327 -17.88 -15.18 -18.08
CA ARG A 327 -17.77 -16.58 -17.65
C ARG A 327 -16.51 -17.31 -18.12
N ARG A 328 -15.52 -16.59 -18.68
CA ARG A 328 -14.27 -17.17 -19.18
C ARG A 328 -13.19 -17.34 -18.11
N SER A 329 -13.47 -16.90 -16.88
CA SER A 329 -12.58 -17.07 -15.74
C SER A 329 -12.71 -18.51 -15.16
N PRO A 330 -11.61 -19.20 -14.85
CA PRO A 330 -10.22 -18.79 -15.06
C PRO A 330 -9.81 -18.83 -16.54
N VAL A 331 -9.01 -17.86 -16.96
CA VAL A 331 -8.41 -17.79 -18.30
C VAL A 331 -7.05 -18.50 -18.34
N ALA A 332 -6.61 -18.87 -19.55
CA ALA A 332 -5.28 -19.46 -19.73
C ALA A 332 -4.17 -18.44 -19.37
N PRO A 333 -3.04 -18.89 -18.79
CA PRO A 333 -1.85 -18.04 -18.60
C PRO A 333 -1.45 -17.30 -19.89
N GLY A 334 -1.09 -16.03 -19.74
CA GLY A 334 -0.76 -15.14 -20.86
C GLY A 334 -1.96 -14.58 -21.62
N THR A 335 -3.20 -14.92 -21.24
CA THR A 335 -4.39 -14.26 -21.81
C THR A 335 -4.34 -12.76 -21.53
N VAL A 336 -4.69 -11.97 -22.53
CA VAL A 336 -4.73 -10.51 -22.46
C VAL A 336 -6.17 -10.00 -22.60
N VAL A 337 -6.55 -9.05 -21.75
CA VAL A 337 -7.84 -8.34 -21.83
C VAL A 337 -7.60 -6.85 -21.67
N THR A 338 -8.09 -6.06 -22.62
CA THR A 338 -7.95 -4.59 -22.58
C THR A 338 -9.19 -3.94 -21.99
N THR A 339 -9.04 -2.85 -21.25
CA THR A 339 -10.11 -1.98 -20.74
C THR A 339 -9.82 -0.50 -21.03
N GLY A 340 -10.79 0.37 -20.78
CA GLY A 340 -10.54 1.81 -20.66
C GLY A 340 -9.68 2.15 -19.43
N ALA A 341 -9.18 3.37 -19.36
CA ALA A 341 -8.32 3.82 -18.27
C ALA A 341 -9.07 4.50 -17.10
N GLY A 342 -10.38 4.71 -17.23
CA GLY A 342 -11.17 5.46 -16.24
C GLY A 342 -10.56 6.84 -15.95
N GLU A 343 -10.46 7.21 -14.67
CA GLU A 343 -9.89 8.48 -14.20
C GLU A 343 -8.36 8.61 -14.41
N LEU A 344 -7.65 7.53 -14.80
CA LEU A 344 -6.24 7.62 -15.21
C LEU A 344 -6.07 8.42 -16.51
N ALA A 345 -7.11 8.52 -17.33
CA ALA A 345 -7.07 9.33 -18.55
C ALA A 345 -6.83 10.81 -18.25
N GLY A 346 -7.55 11.37 -17.27
CA GLY A 346 -7.37 12.76 -16.86
C GLY A 346 -6.15 12.97 -15.97
N SER A 347 -5.89 12.05 -15.04
CA SER A 347 -4.86 12.26 -14.01
C SER A 347 -3.44 11.84 -14.44
N HIS A 348 -3.32 10.93 -15.41
CA HIS A 348 -2.05 10.33 -15.82
C HIS A 348 -1.80 10.35 -17.34
N GLY A 349 -2.81 10.68 -18.14
CA GLY A 349 -2.74 10.64 -19.61
C GLY A 349 -2.86 9.22 -20.19
N VAL A 350 -3.20 8.23 -19.38
CA VAL A 350 -3.31 6.82 -19.79
C VAL A 350 -4.63 6.61 -20.51
N ARG A 351 -4.63 5.93 -21.65
CA ARG A 351 -5.82 5.79 -22.50
C ARG A 351 -6.32 4.37 -22.63
N ARG A 352 -5.48 3.38 -22.35
CA ARG A 352 -5.83 1.96 -22.31
C ARG A 352 -5.07 1.26 -21.19
N ILE A 353 -5.73 0.27 -20.59
CA ILE A 353 -5.08 -0.69 -19.70
C ILE A 353 -5.11 -2.05 -20.38
N ILE A 354 -3.96 -2.72 -20.45
CA ILE A 354 -3.83 -4.10 -20.91
C ILE A 354 -3.62 -4.99 -19.69
N HIS A 355 -4.60 -5.82 -19.36
CA HIS A 355 -4.50 -6.81 -18.29
C HIS A 355 -3.96 -8.12 -18.84
N VAL A 356 -2.95 -8.70 -18.20
CA VAL A 356 -2.36 -9.97 -18.61
C VAL A 356 -2.37 -10.97 -17.45
N ALA A 357 -2.83 -12.19 -17.70
CA ALA A 357 -2.78 -13.28 -16.72
C ALA A 357 -1.33 -13.80 -16.56
N SER A 358 -0.55 -13.13 -15.73
CA SER A 358 0.88 -13.41 -15.50
C SER A 358 1.19 -14.05 -14.14
N VAL A 359 0.18 -14.22 -13.28
CA VAL A 359 0.29 -15.02 -12.05
C VAL A 359 -0.89 -15.99 -11.92
N VAL A 360 -0.70 -17.04 -11.13
CA VAL A 360 -1.75 -18.00 -10.75
C VAL A 360 -1.99 -17.86 -9.25
N GLY A 361 -3.26 -17.76 -8.83
CA GLY A 361 -3.62 -17.80 -7.42
C GLY A 361 -3.50 -19.23 -6.87
N GLU A 362 -2.83 -19.38 -5.74
CA GLU A 362 -2.66 -20.67 -5.04
C GLU A 362 -3.28 -20.56 -3.65
N PRO A 363 -4.41 -21.25 -3.39
CA PRO A 363 -5.06 -21.23 -2.09
C PRO A 363 -4.09 -21.58 -0.95
N GLY A 364 -3.93 -20.66 0.01
CA GLY A 364 -3.01 -20.81 1.14
C GLY A 364 -1.53 -20.51 0.85
N ALA A 365 -1.16 -20.25 -0.41
CA ALA A 365 0.22 -19.93 -0.82
C ALA A 365 0.36 -18.58 -1.55
N GLY A 366 -0.75 -17.88 -1.83
CA GLY A 366 -0.72 -16.56 -2.43
C GLY A 366 -0.71 -16.62 -3.96
N PHE A 367 0.28 -16.01 -4.61
CA PHE A 367 0.39 -16.01 -6.06
C PHE A 367 1.73 -16.60 -6.51
N ARG A 368 1.71 -17.32 -7.64
CA ARG A 368 2.92 -17.81 -8.28
C ARG A 368 3.00 -17.32 -9.72
N GLN A 369 4.17 -16.88 -10.13
CA GLN A 369 4.46 -16.47 -11.51
C GLN A 369 4.14 -17.62 -12.50
N VAL A 370 3.54 -17.26 -13.64
CA VAL A 370 3.33 -18.22 -14.73
C VAL A 370 4.66 -18.62 -15.36
N ARG A 371 4.77 -19.86 -15.83
CA ARG A 371 6.06 -20.40 -16.31
C ARG A 371 6.61 -19.69 -17.56
N ASN A 372 5.74 -19.22 -18.45
CA ASN A 372 6.15 -18.63 -19.73
C ASN A 372 5.89 -17.12 -19.76
N ILE A 373 6.79 -16.36 -19.15
CA ILE A 373 6.71 -14.89 -19.12
C ILE A 373 6.96 -14.27 -20.49
N ALA A 374 7.82 -14.86 -21.33
CA ALA A 374 8.03 -14.42 -22.70
C ALA A 374 6.70 -14.35 -23.48
N ALA A 375 5.87 -15.39 -23.38
CA ALA A 375 4.55 -15.38 -24.01
C ALA A 375 3.63 -14.27 -23.47
N CYS A 376 3.69 -13.97 -22.17
CA CYS A 376 2.90 -12.88 -21.59
C CYS A 376 3.32 -11.52 -22.18
N VAL A 377 4.63 -11.26 -22.24
CA VAL A 377 5.19 -10.02 -22.82
C VAL A 377 4.83 -9.91 -24.30
N ALA A 378 5.04 -10.98 -25.07
CA ALA A 378 4.72 -11.01 -26.50
C ALA A 378 3.23 -10.73 -26.76
N ASN A 379 2.32 -11.37 -26.00
CA ASN A 379 0.89 -11.15 -26.13
C ASN A 379 0.48 -9.71 -25.79
N VAL A 380 1.10 -9.12 -24.76
CA VAL A 380 0.86 -7.72 -24.38
C VAL A 380 1.33 -6.77 -25.49
N LEU A 381 2.51 -6.97 -26.03
CA LEU A 381 3.06 -6.11 -27.09
C LEU A 381 2.28 -6.23 -28.40
N ALA A 382 1.85 -7.45 -28.76
CA ALA A 382 0.96 -7.68 -29.90
C ALA A 382 -0.38 -6.94 -29.73
N GLU A 383 -0.99 -6.98 -28.54
CA GLU A 383 -2.22 -6.23 -28.27
C GLU A 383 -1.99 -4.72 -28.27
N ALA A 384 -0.87 -4.24 -27.73
CA ALA A 384 -0.50 -2.83 -27.75
C ALA A 384 -0.32 -2.31 -29.18
N ASP A 385 0.33 -3.08 -30.06
CA ASP A 385 0.50 -2.71 -31.47
C ASP A 385 -0.81 -2.74 -32.25
N ARG A 386 -1.69 -3.71 -31.96
CA ARG A 386 -3.06 -3.74 -32.50
C ARG A 386 -3.84 -2.48 -32.10
N LEU A 387 -3.74 -2.07 -30.84
CA LEU A 387 -4.37 -0.84 -30.34
C LEU A 387 -3.77 0.40 -30.99
N ALA A 388 -2.43 0.48 -31.11
CA ALA A 388 -1.73 1.59 -31.74
C ALA A 388 -2.01 1.71 -33.25
N THR A 389 -2.28 0.59 -33.91
CA THR A 389 -2.72 0.58 -35.31
C THR A 389 -4.13 1.18 -35.44
N ALA A 390 -5.03 0.87 -34.51
CA ALA A 390 -6.40 1.39 -34.51
C ALA A 390 -6.48 2.85 -34.03
N ASP A 391 -5.63 3.24 -33.08
CA ASP A 391 -5.48 4.60 -32.58
C ASP A 391 -3.99 5.01 -32.66
N PRO A 392 -3.59 5.67 -33.77
CA PRO A 392 -2.23 6.14 -34.02
C PRO A 392 -1.60 7.02 -32.94
N THR A 393 -2.43 7.56 -32.05
CA THR A 393 -1.93 8.41 -31.00
C THR A 393 -1.35 7.58 -29.85
N LEU A 394 -1.67 6.29 -29.70
CA LEU A 394 -1.04 5.39 -28.72
C LEU A 394 0.37 5.01 -29.18
N ARG A 395 1.41 5.58 -28.58
CA ARG A 395 2.80 5.41 -29.04
C ARG A 395 3.73 4.88 -27.95
N VAL A 396 3.36 5.02 -26.68
CA VAL A 396 4.19 4.61 -25.54
C VAL A 396 3.44 3.64 -24.64
N ILE A 397 4.04 2.48 -24.39
CA ILE A 397 3.53 1.48 -23.44
C ILE A 397 4.43 1.43 -22.19
N LEU A 398 3.83 1.31 -21.00
CA LEU A 398 4.51 1.09 -19.74
C LEU A 398 4.08 -0.24 -19.12
N MET A 399 5.06 -1.10 -18.82
CA MET A 399 4.85 -2.43 -18.27
C MET A 399 5.63 -2.61 -16.96
N PRO A 400 5.00 -3.10 -15.87
CA PRO A 400 5.73 -3.53 -14.67
C PRO A 400 6.43 -4.86 -14.92
N LEU A 401 7.40 -5.23 -14.08
CA LEU A 401 7.95 -6.58 -14.10
C LEU A 401 6.85 -7.62 -13.81
N LEU A 402 6.60 -8.52 -14.76
CA LEU A 402 5.45 -9.43 -14.69
C LEU A 402 5.72 -10.59 -13.74
N GLY A 403 4.85 -10.76 -12.74
CA GLY A 403 4.96 -11.84 -11.76
C GLY A 403 6.09 -11.70 -10.73
N ILE A 404 6.71 -10.51 -10.65
CA ILE A 404 7.60 -10.10 -9.56
C ILE A 404 6.77 -9.49 -8.41
N GLY A 405 7.30 -9.51 -7.19
CA GLY A 405 6.60 -9.08 -5.98
C GLY A 405 5.83 -10.23 -5.35
N SER A 406 4.49 -10.19 -5.36
CA SER A 406 3.66 -11.23 -4.75
C SER A 406 3.65 -12.57 -5.49
N GLY A 407 4.18 -12.61 -6.72
CA GLY A 407 4.24 -13.82 -7.56
C GLY A 407 5.49 -14.69 -7.36
N SER A 408 6.43 -14.26 -6.50
CA SER A 408 7.67 -15.00 -6.17
C SER A 408 8.55 -15.41 -7.37
N GLY A 409 8.47 -14.69 -8.50
CA GLY A 409 9.33 -14.93 -9.66
C GLY A 409 10.80 -14.58 -9.42
N ASP A 410 11.69 -15.21 -10.18
CA ASP A 410 13.13 -14.86 -10.19
C ASP A 410 13.32 -13.53 -10.91
N LEU A 411 13.81 -12.52 -10.19
CA LEU A 411 13.99 -11.16 -10.71
C LEU A 411 14.93 -11.12 -11.92
N SER A 412 16.11 -11.72 -11.82
CA SER A 412 17.14 -11.68 -12.86
C SER A 412 16.66 -12.38 -14.12
N ALA A 413 16.11 -13.59 -13.98
CA ALA A 413 15.59 -14.35 -15.12
C ALA A 413 14.39 -13.64 -15.78
N THR A 414 13.51 -13.04 -14.99
CA THR A 414 12.34 -12.30 -15.48
C THR A 414 12.78 -11.06 -16.26
N VAL A 415 13.70 -10.26 -15.72
CA VAL A 415 14.20 -9.04 -16.39
C VAL A 415 14.84 -9.36 -17.74
N VAL A 416 15.73 -10.37 -17.79
CA VAL A 416 16.35 -10.83 -19.04
C VAL A 416 15.27 -11.22 -20.05
N THR A 417 14.34 -12.09 -19.65
CA THR A 417 13.25 -12.56 -20.51
C THR A 417 12.40 -11.41 -21.06
N MET A 418 12.06 -10.44 -20.22
CA MET A 418 11.23 -9.30 -20.61
C MET A 418 11.96 -8.35 -21.56
N VAL A 419 13.24 -8.05 -21.29
CA VAL A 419 14.06 -7.18 -22.16
C VAL A 419 14.26 -7.84 -23.52
N ASP A 420 14.68 -9.11 -23.56
CA ASP A 420 14.92 -9.83 -24.81
C ASP A 420 13.63 -9.90 -25.65
N THR A 421 12.50 -10.24 -25.04
CA THR A 421 11.22 -10.33 -25.74
C THR A 421 10.78 -8.97 -26.30
N ALA A 422 11.00 -7.88 -25.55
CA ALA A 422 10.64 -6.53 -26.00
C ALA A 422 11.55 -6.05 -27.15
N VAL A 423 12.84 -6.36 -27.10
CA VAL A 423 13.78 -6.05 -28.18
C VAL A 423 13.44 -6.85 -29.43
N SER A 424 13.24 -8.17 -29.32
CA SER A 424 12.82 -9.02 -30.45
C SER A 424 11.52 -8.51 -31.06
N PHE A 425 10.53 -8.13 -30.24
CA PHE A 425 9.27 -7.59 -30.75
C PHE A 425 9.49 -6.35 -31.63
N LEU A 426 10.26 -5.36 -31.17
CA LEU A 426 10.52 -4.14 -31.94
C LEU A 426 11.34 -4.40 -33.22
N ALA A 427 12.28 -5.35 -33.17
CA ALA A 427 13.06 -5.75 -34.33
C ALA A 427 12.21 -6.46 -35.39
N ASP A 428 11.31 -7.36 -34.96
CA ASP A 428 10.46 -8.18 -35.84
C ASP A 428 9.25 -7.41 -36.39
N HIS A 429 8.88 -6.28 -35.76
CA HIS A 429 7.72 -5.47 -36.13
C HIS A 429 8.11 -4.04 -36.53
N PRO A 430 8.90 -3.82 -37.60
CA PRO A 430 9.39 -2.49 -37.97
C PRO A 430 8.27 -1.48 -38.34
N ARG A 431 7.07 -1.98 -38.64
CA ARG A 431 5.88 -1.17 -38.93
C ARG A 431 5.05 -0.82 -37.69
N THR A 432 5.45 -1.26 -36.50
CA THR A 432 4.75 -0.92 -35.26
C THR A 432 4.62 0.59 -35.10
N ARG A 433 3.51 1.03 -34.52
CA ARG A 433 3.34 2.45 -34.15
C ARG A 433 3.86 2.78 -32.76
N LEU A 434 4.26 1.77 -31.98
CA LEU A 434 4.88 1.96 -30.68
C LEU A 434 6.28 2.54 -30.87
N ASP A 435 6.50 3.77 -30.43
CA ASP A 435 7.82 4.42 -30.46
C ASP A 435 8.69 3.94 -29.31
N GLU A 436 8.08 3.59 -28.18
CA GLU A 436 8.79 3.29 -26.94
C GLU A 436 8.07 2.25 -26.07
N ILE A 437 8.85 1.28 -25.57
CA ILE A 437 8.44 0.34 -24.53
C ILE A 437 9.15 0.71 -23.23
N ARG A 438 8.39 1.05 -22.21
CA ARG A 438 8.88 1.41 -20.87
C ARG A 438 8.70 0.23 -19.92
N LEU A 439 9.75 -0.11 -19.18
CA LEU A 439 9.73 -1.12 -18.12
C LEU A 439 9.90 -0.45 -16.77
N LEU A 440 8.96 -0.68 -15.86
CA LEU A 440 8.96 -0.08 -14.52
C LEU A 440 9.81 -0.92 -13.55
N GLY A 441 10.83 -0.30 -12.97
CA GLY A 441 11.55 -0.81 -11.81
C GLY A 441 11.04 -0.10 -10.55
N PHE A 442 10.15 -0.76 -9.81
CA PHE A 442 9.46 -0.15 -8.67
C PHE A 442 10.44 0.18 -7.54
N ASN A 443 11.38 -0.72 -7.28
CA ASN A 443 12.39 -0.55 -6.24
C ASN A 443 13.82 -0.50 -6.79
N THR A 444 14.79 -0.21 -5.92
CA THR A 444 16.21 -0.08 -6.28
C THR A 444 16.79 -1.35 -6.93
N GLU A 445 16.41 -2.53 -6.47
CA GLU A 445 16.90 -3.80 -7.00
C GLU A 445 16.37 -4.05 -8.41
N GLU A 446 15.06 -3.88 -8.61
CA GLU A 446 14.40 -4.01 -9.91
C GLU A 446 14.94 -3.00 -10.94
N TRP A 447 15.12 -1.75 -10.54
CA TRP A 447 15.66 -0.70 -11.40
C TRP A 447 17.11 -0.97 -11.80
N ARG A 448 17.95 -1.43 -10.86
CA ARG A 448 19.33 -1.86 -11.16
C ARG A 448 19.37 -3.06 -12.09
N ALA A 449 18.52 -4.06 -11.88
CA ALA A 449 18.45 -5.22 -12.75
C ALA A 449 18.09 -4.80 -14.18
N LEU A 450 17.03 -3.99 -14.35
CA LEU A 450 16.59 -3.47 -15.65
C LEU A 450 17.71 -2.70 -16.37
N THR A 451 18.27 -1.69 -15.72
CA THR A 451 19.31 -0.84 -16.31
C THR A 451 20.57 -1.64 -16.65
N THR A 452 20.99 -2.57 -15.80
CA THR A 452 22.14 -3.44 -16.06
C THR A 452 21.91 -4.35 -17.26
N THR A 453 20.75 -5.02 -17.32
CA THR A 453 20.40 -5.91 -18.44
C THR A 453 20.27 -5.13 -19.75
N MET A 454 19.63 -3.96 -19.74
CA MET A 454 19.46 -3.14 -20.95
C MET A 454 20.79 -2.56 -21.44
N ALA A 455 21.68 -2.13 -20.54
CA ALA A 455 23.01 -1.64 -20.90
C ALA A 455 23.93 -2.74 -21.46
N GLY A 456 23.73 -3.99 -21.03
CA GLY A 456 24.48 -5.15 -21.53
C GLY A 456 23.91 -5.79 -22.79
N HIS A 457 22.70 -5.38 -23.24
CA HIS A 457 22.03 -6.03 -24.37
C HIS A 457 22.64 -5.58 -25.72
N PRO A 458 23.02 -6.51 -26.62
CA PRO A 458 23.84 -6.20 -27.81
C PRO A 458 23.17 -5.29 -28.86
N GLN A 459 21.84 -5.20 -28.85
CA GLN A 459 21.08 -4.37 -29.80
C GLN A 459 20.68 -3.00 -29.22
N LEU A 460 20.94 -2.75 -27.94
CA LEU A 460 20.55 -1.52 -27.25
C LEU A 460 21.76 -0.61 -27.08
N VAL A 461 21.57 0.68 -27.37
CA VAL A 461 22.59 1.72 -27.18
C VAL A 461 22.04 2.78 -26.26
N HIS A 462 22.79 3.15 -25.21
CA HIS A 462 22.37 4.19 -24.28
C HIS A 462 22.08 5.50 -25.02
N ASN A 463 20.97 6.16 -24.68
CA ASN A 463 20.56 7.41 -25.28
C ASN A 463 20.48 8.50 -24.19
N ASP A 464 21.41 9.45 -24.24
CA ASP A 464 21.54 10.52 -23.24
C ASP A 464 20.47 11.62 -23.38
N ARG A 465 19.57 11.53 -24.37
CA ARG A 465 18.45 12.46 -24.48
C ARG A 465 17.39 12.13 -23.42
N PRO A 466 16.88 13.14 -22.68
CA PRO A 466 15.81 12.92 -21.71
C PRO A 466 14.59 12.27 -22.39
N ALA A 467 14.00 11.29 -21.69
CA ALA A 467 12.87 10.47 -22.15
C ALA A 467 11.52 11.17 -22.08
#